data_AF-A0A1F4X6R3-F1
#
_entry.id   AF-A0A1F4X6R3-F1
#
_cell.length_a   1.000
_cell.length_b   1.000
_cell.length_c   1.000
_cell.angle_alpha   90.00
_cell.angle_beta   90.00
_cell.angle_gamma   90.00
#
_symmetry.space_group_name_H-M   'P 1'
#
loop_
_entity.id
_entity.type
_entity.pdbx_description
1 polymer ?
#
loop_
_entity_poly.entity_id
_entity_poly.type
_entity_poly.pdbx_seq_one_letter_code
_entity_poly.pdbx_strand_id
1 'polypeptide(L)'
;MKVRCCGGMLMSTFPEVGLKLSKEILECAGENEADVIITTCPMCHINLEAYQGRINLKFGTDFKTPVWYFTQLLGWALGANEEELGLKYNFINIPKKKLSSAGVTA
;
A
#
# COMPACT_ATOMS: atom_id res chain seq x y z
N MET A 1 5.50 2.05 14.20
CA MET A 1 5.16 3.48 13.97
C MET A 1 3.75 3.57 13.38
N LYS A 2 2.76 4.20 14.05
CA LYS A 2 1.33 4.10 13.64
C LYS A 2 0.72 5.36 13.02
N VAL A 3 1.13 6.55 13.44
CA VAL A 3 0.43 7.83 13.13
C VAL A 3 1.27 8.80 12.30
N ARG A 4 2.24 8.30 11.51
CA ARG A 4 3.05 9.16 10.63
C ARG A 4 2.35 9.45 9.31
N CYS A 5 2.57 10.66 8.80
CA CYS A 5 2.06 11.11 7.50
C CYS A 5 2.90 10.55 6.34
N CYS A 6 2.26 10.22 5.20
CA CYS A 6 2.93 9.79 3.97
C CYS A 6 3.63 10.92 3.19
N GLY A 7 3.53 12.15 3.67
CA GLY A 7 4.04 13.33 2.98
C GLY A 7 3.11 13.93 1.92
N GLY A 8 1.96 13.32 1.59
CA GLY A 8 0.94 13.89 0.71
C GLY A 8 1.51 14.60 -0.54
N MET A 9 1.16 15.88 -0.70
CA MET A 9 1.60 16.72 -1.83
C MET A 9 3.11 17.01 -1.85
N LEU A 10 3.87 16.69 -0.80
CA LEU A 10 5.33 16.83 -0.78
C LEU A 10 5.99 15.96 -1.84
N MET A 11 5.34 14.88 -2.31
CA MET A 11 5.86 14.09 -3.42
C MET A 11 6.08 14.92 -4.70
N SER A 12 5.29 16.00 -4.88
CA SER A 12 5.41 16.91 -6.02
C SER A 12 6.29 18.13 -5.73
N THR A 13 6.21 18.70 -4.52
CA THR A 13 6.91 19.95 -4.18
C THR A 13 8.29 19.74 -3.57
N PHE A 14 8.44 18.70 -2.74
CA PHE A 14 9.67 18.35 -2.04
C PHE A 14 9.87 16.82 -2.09
N PRO A 15 10.12 16.25 -3.29
CA PRO A 15 10.05 14.81 -3.54
C PRO A 15 10.96 14.01 -2.61
N GLU A 16 12.12 14.55 -2.27
CA GLU A 16 13.08 13.99 -1.32
C GLU A 16 12.45 13.69 0.05
N VAL A 17 11.65 14.63 0.56
CA VAL A 17 10.95 14.51 1.84
C VAL A 17 9.79 13.52 1.71
N GLY A 18 9.00 13.62 0.64
CA GLY A 18 7.88 12.71 0.37
C GLY A 18 8.32 11.25 0.25
N LEU A 19 9.40 10.98 -0.48
CA LEU A 19 9.99 9.66 -0.64
C LEU A 19 10.49 9.11 0.69
N LYS A 20 11.19 9.93 1.50
CA LYS A 20 11.68 9.52 2.82
C LYS A 20 10.54 9.16 3.77
N LEU A 21 9.49 9.98 3.84
CA LEU A 21 8.34 9.74 4.72
C LEU A 21 7.58 8.47 4.32
N SER A 22 7.39 8.25 3.02
CA SER A 22 6.74 7.04 2.51
C SER A 22 7.59 5.79 2.78
N LYS A 23 8.91 5.89 2.63
CA LYS A 23 9.87 4.83 2.96
C LYS A 23 9.76 4.37 4.41
N GLU A 24 9.70 5.29 5.37
CA GLU A 24 9.58 4.95 6.80
C GLU A 24 8.30 4.14 7.12
N ILE A 25 7.20 4.42 6.41
CA ILE A 25 5.95 3.64 6.54
C ILE A 25 6.10 2.24 5.95
N LEU A 26 6.72 2.13 4.77
CA LEU A 26 6.96 0.85 4.10
C LEU A 26 7.93 -0.05 4.89
N GLU A 27 8.98 0.53 5.49
CA GLU A 27 9.88 -0.17 6.42
C GLU A 27 9.12 -0.73 7.59
N CYS A 28 8.31 0.11 8.27
CA CYS A 28 7.50 -0.34 9.40
C CYS A 28 6.54 -1.47 8.99
N ALA A 29 5.95 -1.42 7.80
CA ALA A 29 5.08 -2.49 7.31
C ALA A 29 5.86 -3.79 7.07
N GLY A 30 7.06 -3.71 6.49
CA GLY A 30 7.94 -4.86 6.26
C GLY A 30 8.45 -5.48 7.57
N GLU A 31 8.88 -4.66 8.53
CA GLU A 31 9.34 -5.10 9.86
C GLU A 31 8.25 -5.81 10.67
N ASN A 32 6.98 -5.51 10.40
CA ASN A 32 5.82 -6.14 11.04
C ASN A 32 5.18 -7.21 10.16
N GLU A 33 5.84 -7.62 9.06
CA GLU A 33 5.38 -8.65 8.13
C GLU A 33 3.95 -8.43 7.60
N ALA A 34 3.55 -7.17 7.42
CA ALA A 34 2.21 -6.82 6.99
C ALA A 34 1.89 -7.38 5.60
N ASP A 35 0.74 -8.05 5.46
CA ASP A 35 0.28 -8.58 4.16
C ASP A 35 -0.13 -7.48 3.18
N VAL A 36 -0.69 -6.39 3.72
CA VAL A 36 -1.21 -5.25 2.96
C VAL A 36 -1.26 -3.99 3.83
N ILE A 37 -1.01 -2.82 3.23
CA ILE A 37 -1.28 -1.53 3.85
C ILE A 37 -2.66 -1.04 3.40
N ILE A 38 -3.50 -0.67 4.37
CA ILE A 38 -4.84 -0.10 4.09
C ILE A 38 -4.78 1.42 4.22
N THR A 39 -5.30 2.11 3.22
CA THR A 39 -5.33 3.58 3.16
C THR A 39 -6.75 4.12 3.06
N THR A 40 -6.99 5.28 3.65
CA THR A 40 -8.27 6.02 3.59
C THR A 40 -8.12 7.37 2.89
N CYS A 41 -6.96 7.63 2.29
CA CYS A 41 -6.62 8.88 1.63
C CYS A 41 -5.99 8.57 0.27
N PRO A 42 -6.49 9.14 -0.84
CA PRO A 42 -5.96 8.87 -2.18
C PRO A 42 -4.47 9.21 -2.32
N MET A 43 -4.01 10.27 -1.63
CA MET A 43 -2.59 10.65 -1.63
C MET A 43 -1.74 9.61 -0.91
N CYS A 44 -2.22 9.03 0.19
CA CYS A 44 -1.51 7.93 0.85
C CYS A 44 -1.42 6.70 -0.04
N HIS A 45 -2.52 6.37 -0.74
CA HIS A 45 -2.54 5.25 -1.67
C HIS A 45 -1.48 5.41 -2.76
N ILE A 46 -1.51 6.54 -3.48
CA ILE A 46 -0.56 6.83 -4.56
C ILE A 46 0.89 6.84 -4.04
N ASN A 47 1.16 7.54 -2.93
CA ASN A 47 2.53 7.65 -2.41
C ASN A 47 3.11 6.32 -1.92
N LEU A 48 2.28 5.45 -1.34
CA LEU A 48 2.73 4.17 -0.81
C LEU A 48 2.71 3.06 -1.86
N GLU A 49 1.95 3.18 -2.93
CA GLU A 49 1.86 2.17 -3.98
C GLU A 49 2.75 2.52 -5.18
N ALA A 50 2.47 3.64 -5.86
CA ALA A 50 3.09 3.98 -7.14
C ALA A 50 4.57 4.38 -7.02
N TYR A 51 4.98 4.88 -5.86
CA TYR A 51 6.34 5.40 -5.66
C TYR A 51 7.31 4.36 -5.09
N GLN A 52 6.90 3.13 -4.77
CA GLN A 52 7.81 2.11 -4.23
C GLN A 52 9.04 1.88 -5.12
N GLY A 53 8.86 1.85 -6.45
CA GLY A 53 9.98 1.72 -7.38
C GLY A 53 11.00 2.87 -7.28
N ARG A 54 10.54 4.11 -7.09
CA ARG A 54 11.43 5.27 -6.90
C ARG A 54 12.09 5.26 -5.53
N ILE A 55 11.37 4.84 -4.49
CA ILE A 55 11.90 4.66 -3.14
C ILE A 55 13.01 3.60 -3.15
N ASN A 56 12.76 2.46 -3.78
CA ASN A 56 13.71 1.35 -3.94
C ASN A 56 14.98 1.80 -4.66
N LEU A 57 14.86 2.47 -5.80
CA LEU A 57 15.99 2.99 -6.54
C LEU A 57 16.84 3.98 -5.72
N LYS A 58 16.17 4.85 -4.95
CA LYS A 58 16.83 5.93 -4.23
C LYS A 58 17.53 5.47 -2.95
N PHE A 59 16.91 4.57 -2.20
CA PHE A 59 17.37 4.17 -0.87
C PHE A 59 17.98 2.76 -0.84
N GLY A 60 18.05 2.06 -1.97
CA GLY A 60 18.58 0.70 -2.04
C GLY A 60 17.70 -0.33 -1.33
N THR A 61 16.37 -0.12 -1.34
CA THR A 61 15.38 -1.02 -0.75
C THR A 61 14.72 -1.90 -1.81
N ASP A 62 13.94 -2.91 -1.41
CA ASP A 62 13.17 -3.78 -2.31
C ASP A 62 11.72 -3.97 -1.81
N PHE A 63 11.03 -2.86 -1.53
CA PHE A 63 9.62 -2.91 -1.15
C PHE A 63 8.77 -3.43 -2.31
N LYS A 64 7.89 -4.37 -1.97
CA LYS A 64 6.84 -4.95 -2.82
C LYS A 64 5.56 -5.09 -2.00
N THR A 65 5.27 -4.08 -1.18
CA THR A 65 4.19 -4.13 -0.20
C THR A 65 2.86 -3.79 -0.90
N PRO A 66 1.87 -4.69 -0.91
CA PRO A 66 0.57 -4.35 -1.49
C PRO A 66 -0.11 -3.22 -0.71
N VAL A 67 -0.83 -2.36 -1.42
CA VAL A 67 -1.59 -1.25 -0.84
C VAL A 67 -3.02 -1.30 -1.35
N TRP A 68 -3.98 -1.27 -0.44
CA TRP A 68 -5.40 -1.23 -0.76
C TRP A 68 -6.03 0.06 -0.24
N TYR A 69 -7.08 0.50 -0.92
CA TYR A 69 -7.99 1.49 -0.36
C TYR A 69 -8.97 0.81 0.60
N PHE A 70 -9.42 1.54 1.62
CA PHE A 70 -10.29 0.98 2.66
C PHE A 70 -11.57 0.35 2.10
N THR A 71 -12.15 0.91 1.04
CA THR A 71 -13.34 0.33 0.41
C THR A 71 -13.05 -1.00 -0.30
N GLN A 72 -11.82 -1.23 -0.78
CA GLN A 72 -11.44 -2.53 -1.35
C GLN A 72 -11.42 -3.61 -0.26
N LEU A 73 -10.84 -3.29 0.91
CA LEU A 73 -10.89 -4.18 2.07
C LEU A 73 -12.32 -4.43 2.54
N LEU A 74 -13.14 -3.38 2.64
CA LEU A 74 -14.51 -3.50 3.08
C LEU A 74 -15.33 -4.37 2.13
N GLY A 75 -15.25 -4.13 0.81
CA GLY A 75 -15.96 -4.94 -0.17
C GLY A 75 -15.48 -6.39 -0.16
N TRP A 76 -14.16 -6.62 -0.04
CA TRP A 76 -13.62 -7.98 0.13
C TRP A 76 -14.20 -8.67 1.37
N ALA A 77 -14.27 -7.97 2.50
CA ALA A 77 -14.83 -8.51 3.74
C ALA A 77 -16.35 -8.79 3.66
N LEU A 78 -17.04 -8.15 2.72
CA LEU A 78 -18.47 -8.35 2.44
C LEU A 78 -18.71 -9.39 1.33
N GLY A 79 -17.66 -10.04 0.80
CA GLY A 79 -17.78 -11.08 -0.21
C GLY A 79 -17.79 -10.59 -1.66
N ALA A 80 -17.39 -9.34 -1.93
CA ALA A 80 -17.18 -8.87 -3.30
C ALA A 80 -15.95 -9.54 -3.93
N ASN A 81 -16.02 -9.81 -5.23
CA ASN A 81 -14.95 -10.47 -5.96
C ASN A 81 -13.87 -9.49 -6.46
N GLU A 82 -12.73 -10.01 -6.94
CA GLU A 82 -11.58 -9.19 -7.37
C GLU A 82 -11.92 -8.18 -8.50
N GLU A 83 -12.88 -8.52 -9.36
CA GLU A 83 -13.32 -7.66 -10.47
C GLU A 83 -14.15 -6.48 -9.97
N GLU A 84 -15.13 -6.74 -9.10
CA GLU A 84 -15.96 -5.70 -8.46
C GLU A 84 -15.10 -4.70 -7.66
N LEU A 85 -14.03 -5.20 -7.04
CA LEU A 85 -13.08 -4.41 -6.27
C LEU A 85 -12.01 -3.71 -7.12
N GLY A 86 -11.94 -4.00 -8.42
CA GLY A 86 -10.97 -3.43 -9.34
C GLY A 86 -9.52 -3.76 -8.98
N LEU A 87 -9.24 -4.88 -8.31
CA LEU A 87 -7.89 -5.18 -7.81
C LEU A 87 -6.84 -5.31 -8.92
N LYS A 88 -7.26 -5.66 -10.14
CA LYS A 88 -6.38 -5.73 -11.31
C LYS A 88 -5.69 -4.41 -11.68
N TYR A 89 -6.19 -3.28 -11.17
CA TYR A 89 -5.66 -1.95 -11.42
C TYR A 89 -4.61 -1.50 -10.38
N ASN A 90 -4.48 -2.24 -9.27
CA ASN A 90 -3.42 -2.00 -8.30
C ASN A 90 -2.06 -2.34 -8.92
N PHE A 91 -1.03 -1.55 -8.59
CA PHE A 91 0.31 -1.75 -9.15
C PHE A 91 1.03 -2.94 -8.51
N ILE A 92 0.71 -3.22 -7.25
CA ILE A 92 1.28 -4.32 -6.49
C ILE A 92 0.13 -5.17 -5.95
N ASN A 93 -0.05 -6.35 -6.55
CA ASN A 93 -1.12 -7.26 -6.20
C ASN A 93 -0.77 -8.11 -4.97
N ILE A 94 -1.76 -8.33 -4.09
CA ILE A 94 -1.62 -9.28 -2.99
C ILE A 94 -1.52 -10.70 -3.57
N PRO A 95 -0.54 -11.52 -3.14
CA PRO A 95 -0.50 -12.93 -3.52
C PRO A 95 -1.79 -13.64 -3.08
N LYS A 96 -2.43 -14.38 -3.98
CA LYS A 96 -3.70 -15.10 -3.71
C LYS A 96 -3.68 -15.97 -2.43
N LYS A 97 -2.51 -16.54 -2.12
CA LYS A 97 -2.29 -17.33 -0.89
C LYS A 97 -2.52 -16.52 0.41
N LYS A 98 -2.24 -15.22 0.41
CA LYS A 98 -2.43 -14.30 1.55
C LYS A 98 -3.86 -13.76 1.66
N LEU A 99 -4.61 -13.76 0.55
CA LEU A 99 -6.03 -13.40 0.53
C LEU A 99 -6.91 -14.49 1.16
N SER A 100 -6.65 -15.76 0.86
CA SER A 100 -7.45 -16.89 1.37
C SER A 100 -7.37 -17.10 2.89
N SER A 101 -6.33 -16.58 3.56
CA SER A 101 -6.10 -16.79 5.00
C SER A 101 -6.91 -15.86 5.91
N ALA A 102 -7.54 -14.81 5.38
CA ALA A 102 -8.22 -13.80 6.19
C ALA A 102 -9.71 -14.11 6.49
N GLY A 103 -10.16 -15.35 6.24
CA GLY A 103 -11.44 -15.87 6.77
C GLY A 103 -12.70 -15.41 6.06
N VAL A 104 -12.59 -14.65 4.97
CA VAL A 104 -13.70 -14.32 4.09
C VAL A 104 -13.50 -15.10 2.80
N THR A 105 -14.24 -16.19 2.67
CA THR A 105 -14.34 -16.95 1.42
C THR A 105 -14.94 -16.03 0.36
N ALA A 106 -14.13 -15.68 -0.64
CA ALA A 106 -14.65 -15.26 -1.93
C ALA A 106 -15.43 -16.42 -2.58
#